data_AF-A0A6N7QY74-F1
#
_entry.id   AF-A0A6N7QY74-F1
#
_cell.length_a   1.000
_cell.length_b   1.000
_cell.length_c   1.000
_cell.angle_alpha   90.00
_cell.angle_beta   90.00
_cell.angle_gamma   90.00
#
_symmetry.space_group_name_H-M   'P 1'
#
loop_
_entity.id
_entity.type
_entity.pdbx_description
1 polymer ?
#
loop_
_entity_poly.entity_id
_entity_poly.type
_entity_poly.pdbx_seq_one_letter_code
_entity_poly.pdbx_strand_id
1 'polypeptide(L)'
;MPKASLAKSLTTEEREEFVGNQQLLINPTWQQVKKALTKAEYRTWINQLPPDLVRKTFKKVTSGQEELVTLGIVECPKKFIYNLNSTVFQAVRLYDDVVGVYIARQSAAPGTATEPPIHSFERQPTRWFDTVMNTFWTALTDEQMNRIRERMILRLFPNSFAELEILFGVNRPEFISEAALNIRTLARRMQDQNIDQMTWGQLKKFDPVTTARYQNALLALAENNVISRQALEDYCDAGKIFTLAYGQWSGLQRIFAEAQLVLVIRSPALIEPTLNALPNQVTEKMISACRYHPSDMNTVGWIRLHIDHINKIVFIDEVQSDFIEIAREHRETVQPLLNAAEPWARHGICTCLQWARQIGYRLGFHTRASAAQGEGRTPSARKWNTYYGQHIKRFKFTETVVDGYPGPINVLE
;
A
#
# COMPACT_ATOMS: atom_id res chain seq x y z
N MET A 1 8.74 -13.48 -15.70
CA MET A 1 7.85 -12.58 -16.47
C MET A 1 8.70 -11.61 -17.27
N PRO A 2 8.34 -11.30 -18.53
CA PRO A 2 9.16 -10.42 -19.36
C PRO A 2 9.12 -9.00 -18.79
N LYS A 3 10.30 -8.38 -18.62
CA LYS A 3 10.42 -6.94 -18.35
C LYS A 3 9.85 -6.20 -19.57
N ALA A 4 8.59 -5.80 -19.51
CA ALA A 4 8.07 -4.85 -20.49
C ALA A 4 8.81 -3.53 -20.26
N SER A 5 9.78 -3.19 -21.12
CA SER A 5 10.35 -1.84 -21.14
C SER A 5 9.26 -0.90 -21.63
N LEU A 6 8.56 -0.28 -20.69
CA LEU A 6 7.51 0.69 -20.92
C LEU A 6 8.11 2.07 -21.21
N ALA A 7 9.00 2.15 -22.21
CA ALA A 7 9.32 3.39 -22.90
C ALA A 7 10.16 3.06 -24.14
N LYS A 8 9.51 2.93 -25.30
CA LYS A 8 10.18 3.41 -26.52
C LYS A 8 10.37 4.91 -26.30
N SER A 9 11.61 5.39 -26.29
CA SER A 9 11.88 6.82 -26.28
C SER A 9 11.20 7.43 -27.50
N LEU A 10 10.12 8.18 -27.28
CA LEU A 10 9.44 8.92 -28.34
C LEU A 10 10.47 9.85 -29.02
N THR A 11 10.42 9.90 -30.35
CA THR A 11 11.18 10.87 -31.12
C THR A 11 10.73 12.30 -30.78
N THR A 12 11.55 13.30 -31.10
CA THR A 12 11.21 14.71 -30.86
C THR A 12 9.91 15.11 -31.56
N GLU A 13 9.66 14.56 -32.75
CA GLU A 13 8.45 14.80 -33.54
C GLU A 13 7.20 14.16 -32.91
N GLU A 14 7.28 12.89 -32.47
CA GLU A 14 6.17 12.23 -31.76
C GLU A 14 5.85 12.91 -30.42
N ARG A 15 6.86 13.48 -29.73
CA ARG A 15 6.64 14.30 -28.52
C ARG A 15 5.93 15.62 -28.82
N GLU A 16 6.28 16.30 -29.91
CA GLU A 16 5.62 17.56 -30.31
C GLU A 16 4.18 17.33 -30.77
N GLU A 17 3.87 16.19 -31.39
CA GLU A 17 2.51 15.81 -31.80
C GLU A 17 1.61 15.49 -30.60
N PHE A 18 2.13 14.83 -29.56
CA PHE A 18 1.38 14.47 -28.35
C PHE A 18 1.17 15.64 -27.36
N VAL A 19 2.17 16.50 -27.22
CA VAL A 19 2.19 17.56 -26.19
C VAL A 19 1.66 18.90 -26.74
N GLY A 20 1.54 19.02 -28.07
CA GLY A 20 1.09 20.23 -28.74
C GLY A 20 2.01 21.43 -28.45
N ASN A 21 1.42 22.61 -28.23
CA ASN A 21 2.17 23.83 -27.89
C ASN A 21 2.68 23.90 -26.43
N GLN A 22 2.49 22.84 -25.63
CA GLN A 22 2.93 22.85 -24.24
C GLN A 22 4.44 22.63 -24.15
N GLN A 23 5.09 23.30 -23.20
CA GLN A 23 6.50 23.16 -22.90
C GLN A 23 6.64 22.53 -21.52
N LEU A 24 7.08 21.27 -21.51
CA LEU A 24 7.28 20.48 -20.31
C LEU A 24 8.78 20.34 -20.07
N LEU A 25 9.24 20.70 -18.87
CA LEU A 25 10.66 20.65 -18.51
C LEU A 25 10.83 20.01 -17.14
N ILE A 26 11.88 19.19 -16.98
CA ILE A 26 12.32 18.63 -15.70
C ILE A 26 13.70 19.21 -15.35
N ASN A 27 13.84 19.71 -14.13
CA ASN A 27 15.03 20.39 -13.62
C ASN A 27 15.60 21.46 -14.56
N PRO A 28 14.77 22.36 -15.11
CA PRO A 28 15.28 23.34 -16.04
C PRO A 28 16.13 24.40 -15.34
N THR A 29 17.14 24.89 -16.05
CA THR A 29 17.79 26.17 -15.76
C THR A 29 16.85 27.33 -16.12
N TRP A 30 17.11 28.51 -15.56
CA TRP A 30 16.37 29.73 -15.93
C TRP A 30 16.42 30.01 -17.45
N GLN A 31 17.55 29.74 -18.11
CA GLN A 31 17.67 29.95 -19.56
C GLN A 31 16.72 29.03 -20.35
N GLN A 32 16.56 27.79 -19.93
CA GLN A 32 15.60 26.86 -20.54
C GLN A 32 14.16 27.30 -20.32
N VAL A 33 13.81 27.75 -19.10
CA VAL A 33 12.48 28.31 -18.80
C VAL A 33 12.19 29.54 -19.68
N LYS A 34 13.16 30.46 -19.79
CA LYS A 34 13.01 31.66 -20.63
C LYS A 34 12.81 31.30 -22.11
N LYS A 35 13.58 30.35 -22.64
CA LYS A 35 13.43 29.87 -24.02
C LYS A 35 12.05 29.23 -24.26
N ALA A 36 11.59 28.39 -23.34
CA ALA A 36 10.27 27.78 -23.39
C ALA A 36 9.14 28.82 -23.33
N LEU A 37 9.27 29.83 -22.45
CA LEU A 37 8.34 30.95 -22.37
C LEU A 37 8.25 31.71 -23.69
N THR A 38 9.40 32.06 -24.28
CA THR A 38 9.45 32.73 -25.60
C THR A 38 8.84 31.88 -26.70
N LYS A 39 9.04 30.55 -26.69
CA LYS A 39 8.41 29.63 -27.67
C LYS A 39 6.88 29.62 -27.49
N ALA A 40 6.39 29.53 -26.26
CA ALA A 40 4.95 29.55 -25.96
C ALA A 40 4.27 30.89 -26.33
N GLU A 41 5.02 31.99 -26.26
CA GLU A 41 4.50 33.35 -26.53
C GLU A 41 4.76 33.82 -27.97
N TYR A 42 5.36 32.99 -28.81
CA TYR A 42 5.73 33.34 -30.17
C TYR A 42 4.52 33.89 -30.97
N ARG A 43 4.69 35.06 -31.57
CA ARG A 43 3.67 35.81 -32.35
C ARG A 43 2.40 36.19 -31.58
N THR A 44 2.46 36.23 -30.25
CA THR A 44 1.35 36.71 -29.41
C THR A 44 1.71 38.03 -28.74
N TRP A 45 0.74 38.90 -28.47
CA TRP A 45 0.97 40.25 -27.92
C TRP A 45 0.16 40.57 -26.66
N ILE A 46 -0.74 39.68 -26.25
CA ILE A 46 -1.68 39.87 -25.14
C ILE A 46 -1.49 38.81 -24.06
N ASN A 47 -1.75 39.16 -22.81
CA ASN A 47 -1.70 38.23 -21.66
C ASN A 47 -0.40 37.39 -21.62
N GLN A 48 0.73 38.04 -21.90
CA GLN A 48 2.07 37.46 -21.74
C GLN A 48 2.49 37.53 -20.27
N LEU A 49 3.39 36.63 -19.87
CA LEU A 49 3.97 36.65 -18.53
C LEU A 49 5.27 37.45 -18.49
N PRO A 50 5.42 38.43 -17.59
CA PRO A 50 6.67 39.15 -17.41
C PRO A 50 7.81 38.18 -17.01
N PRO A 51 8.94 38.13 -17.75
CA PRO A 51 10.02 37.18 -17.47
C PRO A 51 10.58 37.30 -16.05
N ASP A 52 10.67 38.51 -15.50
CA ASP A 52 11.17 38.72 -14.12
C ASP A 52 10.21 38.16 -13.07
N LEU A 53 8.91 38.23 -13.31
CA LEU A 53 7.90 37.63 -12.43
C LEU A 53 8.00 36.09 -12.47
N VAL A 54 8.14 35.52 -13.66
CA VAL A 54 8.36 34.07 -13.83
C VAL A 54 9.65 33.64 -13.14
N ARG A 55 10.76 34.36 -13.33
CA ARG A 55 12.06 34.07 -12.68
C ARG A 55 11.96 34.10 -11.17
N LYS A 56 11.35 35.13 -10.60
CA LYS A 56 11.17 35.27 -9.14
C LYS A 56 10.35 34.12 -8.57
N THR A 57 9.29 33.74 -9.27
CA THR A 57 8.35 32.69 -8.83
C THR A 57 8.98 31.30 -8.98
N PHE A 58 9.65 31.03 -10.10
CA PHE A 58 10.43 29.82 -10.32
C PHE A 58 11.49 29.64 -9.21
N LYS A 59 12.17 30.72 -8.82
CA LYS A 59 13.16 30.69 -7.74
C LYS A 59 12.56 30.15 -6.44
N LYS A 60 11.34 30.57 -6.06
CA LYS A 60 10.66 30.10 -4.84
C LYS A 60 10.52 28.57 -4.79
N VAL A 61 10.17 27.96 -5.92
CA VAL A 61 10.03 26.49 -6.01
C VAL A 61 11.39 25.82 -5.98
N THR A 62 12.38 26.33 -6.72
CA THR A 62 13.74 25.75 -6.73
C THR A 62 14.47 25.89 -5.39
N SER A 63 14.20 26.96 -4.62
CA SER A 63 14.77 27.17 -3.29
C SER A 63 13.99 26.46 -2.16
N GLY A 64 12.85 25.85 -2.47
CA GLY A 64 12.05 25.10 -1.51
C GLY A 64 11.15 25.94 -0.62
N GLN A 65 10.93 27.20 -0.97
CA GLN A 65 10.00 28.07 -0.25
C GLN A 65 8.53 27.72 -0.56
N GLU A 66 8.27 27.23 -1.77
CA GLU A 66 6.93 26.85 -2.24
C GLU A 66 7.00 25.48 -2.92
N GLU A 67 5.99 24.64 -2.72
CA GLU A 67 5.89 23.35 -3.42
C GLU A 67 5.29 23.49 -4.83
N LEU A 68 4.33 24.42 -4.99
CA LEU A 68 3.64 24.66 -6.23
C LEU A 68 3.42 26.16 -6.40
N VAL A 69 3.72 26.68 -7.58
CA VAL A 69 3.40 28.05 -7.96
C VAL A 69 2.76 28.07 -9.33
N THR A 70 1.77 28.94 -9.51
CA THR A 70 1.08 29.11 -10.77
C THR A 70 0.92 30.60 -11.08
N LEU A 71 1.16 30.98 -12.33
CA LEU A 71 0.98 32.32 -12.87
C LEU A 71 0.15 32.29 -14.16
N GLY A 72 -0.49 33.41 -14.46
CA GLY A 72 -1.18 33.61 -15.73
C GLY A 72 -2.56 32.98 -15.82
N ILE A 73 -3.13 32.58 -14.67
CA ILE A 73 -4.54 32.20 -14.60
C ILE A 73 -5.38 33.42 -14.93
N VAL A 74 -6.24 33.30 -15.95
CA VAL A 74 -7.20 34.36 -16.29
C VAL A 74 -8.61 33.77 -16.29
N GLU A 75 -9.53 34.50 -15.67
CA GLU A 75 -10.97 34.26 -15.76
C GLU A 75 -11.54 35.06 -16.94
N CYS A 76 -12.26 34.39 -17.84
CA CYS A 76 -12.93 35.04 -18.96
C CYS A 76 -14.34 35.47 -18.54
N PRO A 77 -14.66 36.78 -18.48
CA PRO A 77 -16.00 37.25 -18.15
C PRO A 77 -17.09 36.66 -19.05
N LYS A 78 -18.24 36.29 -18.46
CA LYS A 78 -19.41 35.73 -19.17
C LYS A 78 -19.93 36.58 -20.34
N LYS A 79 -19.66 37.89 -20.32
CA LYS A 79 -20.11 38.84 -21.34
C LYS A 79 -19.32 38.77 -22.66
N PHE A 80 -18.17 38.10 -22.69
CA PHE A 80 -17.41 37.93 -23.91
C PHE A 80 -18.01 36.83 -24.79
N ILE A 81 -17.87 36.99 -26.11
CA ILE A 81 -18.33 36.02 -27.11
C ILE A 81 -17.19 35.14 -27.65
N TYR A 82 -15.95 35.41 -27.23
CA TYR A 82 -14.75 34.71 -27.67
C TYR A 82 -13.94 34.24 -26.46
N ASN A 83 -13.09 33.23 -26.68
CA ASN A 83 -12.21 32.72 -25.65
C ASN A 83 -11.08 33.70 -25.36
N LEU A 84 -10.69 33.79 -24.09
CA LEU A 84 -9.52 34.55 -23.68
C LEU A 84 -8.32 33.63 -23.56
N ASN A 85 -7.25 33.95 -24.29
CA ASN A 85 -6.00 33.21 -24.24
C ASN A 85 -5.01 33.86 -23.27
N SER A 86 -4.35 33.06 -22.43
CA SER A 86 -3.27 33.50 -21.55
C SER A 86 -2.11 32.51 -21.53
N THR A 87 -0.92 33.00 -21.16
CA THR A 87 0.24 32.14 -20.96
C THR A 87 0.18 31.68 -19.52
N VAL A 88 0.05 30.38 -19.32
CA VAL A 88 0.07 29.77 -18.00
C VAL A 88 1.46 29.23 -17.75
N PHE A 89 2.05 29.64 -16.63
CA PHE A 89 3.30 29.09 -16.11
C PHE A 89 2.99 28.40 -14.79
N GLN A 90 3.46 27.17 -14.67
CA GLN A 90 3.36 26.41 -13.43
C GLN A 90 4.69 25.74 -13.15
N ALA A 91 5.19 25.90 -11.92
CA ALA A 91 6.36 25.16 -11.43
C ALA A 91 5.97 24.38 -10.19
N VAL A 92 6.36 23.11 -10.15
CA VAL A 92 6.02 22.17 -9.10
C VAL A 92 7.26 21.42 -8.65
N ARG A 93 7.47 21.32 -7.34
CA ARG A 93 8.49 20.47 -6.75
C ARG A 93 7.94 19.05 -6.64
N LEU A 94 8.34 18.20 -7.60
CA LEU A 94 7.94 16.81 -7.68
C LEU A 94 8.56 15.98 -6.55
N TYR A 95 9.84 16.25 -6.22
CA TYR A 95 10.54 15.79 -5.02
C TYR A 95 11.77 16.69 -4.71
N ASP A 96 12.51 16.38 -3.65
CA ASP A 96 13.45 17.29 -2.98
C ASP A 96 14.39 18.07 -3.92
N ASP A 97 14.88 17.41 -4.96
CA ASP A 97 15.78 17.92 -5.99
C ASP A 97 15.16 17.95 -7.40
N VAL A 98 13.88 17.61 -7.54
CA VAL A 98 13.20 17.55 -8.84
C VAL A 98 12.05 18.54 -8.96
N VAL A 99 12.20 19.46 -9.91
CA VAL A 99 11.24 20.49 -10.25
C VAL A 99 10.72 20.28 -11.66
N GLY A 100 9.42 20.12 -11.79
CA GLY A 100 8.70 20.14 -13.06
C GLY A 100 8.24 21.55 -13.40
N VAL A 101 8.36 21.94 -14.66
CA VAL A 101 7.83 23.20 -15.19
C VAL A 101 6.92 22.93 -16.37
N TYR A 102 5.71 23.47 -16.28
CA TYR A 102 4.70 23.47 -17.32
C TYR A 102 4.51 24.91 -17.83
N ILE A 103 4.62 25.10 -19.15
CA ILE A 103 4.32 26.39 -19.80
C ILE A 103 3.44 26.13 -21.01
N ALA A 104 2.27 26.76 -21.08
CA ALA A 104 1.40 26.62 -22.24
C ALA A 104 0.57 27.88 -22.48
N ARG A 105 0.12 28.04 -23.73
CA ARG A 105 -1.00 28.92 -24.04
C ARG A 105 -2.30 28.18 -23.78
N GLN A 106 -3.07 28.67 -22.82
CA GLN A 106 -4.37 28.12 -22.48
C GLN A 106 -5.48 29.08 -22.89
N SER A 107 -6.64 28.52 -23.22
CA SER A 107 -7.84 29.22 -23.67
C SER A 107 -8.93 29.06 -22.62
N ALA A 108 -9.48 30.16 -22.11
CA ALA A 108 -10.64 30.18 -21.23
C ALA A 108 -11.91 30.58 -21.99
N ALA A 109 -12.93 29.73 -21.98
CA ALA A 109 -14.24 30.04 -22.54
C ALA A 109 -14.99 31.07 -21.67
N PRO A 110 -15.95 31.84 -22.22
CA PRO A 110 -16.75 32.78 -21.44
C PRO A 110 -17.37 32.14 -20.19
N GLY A 111 -17.12 32.74 -19.02
CA GLY A 111 -17.59 32.23 -17.73
C GLY A 111 -16.70 31.17 -17.07
N THR A 112 -15.54 30.88 -17.64
CA THR A 112 -14.56 29.92 -17.11
C THR A 112 -13.18 30.56 -16.92
N ALA A 113 -12.28 29.86 -16.25
CA ALA A 113 -10.88 30.26 -16.10
C ALA A 113 -9.96 29.26 -16.80
N THR A 114 -8.74 29.70 -17.15
CA THR A 114 -7.69 28.78 -17.59
C THR A 114 -7.35 27.80 -16.46
N GLU A 115 -7.29 26.52 -16.80
CA GLU A 115 -7.10 25.44 -15.83
C GLU A 115 -5.67 24.85 -15.96
N PRO A 116 -4.72 25.31 -15.12
CA PRO A 116 -3.41 24.69 -15.04
C PRO A 116 -3.57 23.24 -14.56
N PRO A 117 -2.75 22.28 -15.06
CA PRO A 117 -3.00 20.87 -14.80
C PRO A 117 -2.79 20.50 -13.33
N ILE A 118 -1.73 20.99 -12.69
CA ILE A 118 -1.39 20.56 -11.32
C ILE A 118 -2.09 21.44 -10.28
N HIS A 119 -2.75 20.82 -9.32
CA HIS A 119 -3.35 21.50 -8.16
C HIS A 119 -2.57 21.19 -6.87
N SER A 120 -2.98 21.75 -5.73
CA SER A 120 -2.29 21.50 -4.45
C SER A 120 -2.33 20.01 -4.07
N PHE A 121 -1.20 19.52 -3.58
CA PHE A 121 -1.01 18.14 -3.11
C PHE A 121 -1.92 17.81 -1.91
N GLU A 122 -2.07 18.73 -0.95
CA GLU A 122 -2.59 18.47 0.40
C GLU A 122 -4.00 17.85 0.47
N ARG A 123 -4.86 18.09 -0.54
CA ARG A 123 -6.27 17.69 -0.48
C ARG A 123 -6.58 16.36 -1.16
N GLN A 124 -5.86 16.03 -2.25
CA GLN A 124 -6.13 14.85 -3.07
C GLN A 124 -4.82 14.29 -3.65
N PRO A 125 -4.01 13.63 -2.84
CA PRO A 125 -2.64 13.35 -3.22
C PRO A 125 -2.47 12.27 -4.30
N THR A 126 -3.37 11.29 -4.35
CA THR A 126 -3.44 10.30 -5.45
C THR A 126 -3.82 10.99 -6.76
N ARG A 127 -4.82 11.87 -6.73
CA ARG A 127 -5.21 12.66 -7.91
C ARG A 127 -4.06 13.58 -8.34
N TRP A 128 -3.35 14.17 -7.37
CA TRP A 128 -2.15 14.95 -7.65
C TRP A 128 -1.10 14.12 -8.39
N PHE A 129 -0.85 12.89 -7.95
CA PHE A 129 0.07 11.97 -8.63
C PHE A 129 -0.31 11.72 -10.07
N ASP A 130 -1.55 11.30 -10.29
CA ASP A 130 -2.04 10.92 -11.61
C ASP A 130 -1.93 12.12 -12.53
N THR A 131 -2.22 13.31 -12.00
CA THR A 131 -2.09 14.55 -12.73
C THR A 131 -0.62 14.88 -13.03
N VAL A 132 0.30 14.71 -12.07
CA VAL A 132 1.75 14.89 -12.27
C VAL A 132 2.29 13.91 -13.30
N MET A 133 1.94 12.64 -13.19
CA MET A 133 2.36 11.59 -14.11
C MET A 133 1.80 11.87 -15.51
N ASN A 134 0.49 12.13 -15.64
CA ASN A 134 -0.12 12.47 -16.92
C ASN A 134 0.47 13.74 -17.54
N THR A 135 0.89 14.71 -16.73
CA THR A 135 1.49 15.96 -17.22
C THR A 135 2.95 15.78 -17.64
N PHE A 136 3.75 15.03 -16.87
CA PHE A 136 5.20 15.00 -17.04
C PHE A 136 5.77 13.65 -17.53
N TRP A 137 4.96 12.61 -17.76
CA TRP A 137 5.46 11.26 -18.09
C TRP A 137 6.40 11.25 -19.30
N THR A 138 6.16 12.10 -20.30
CA THR A 138 7.02 12.18 -21.49
C THR A 138 8.40 12.75 -21.18
N ALA A 139 8.56 13.51 -20.09
CA ALA A 139 9.78 14.20 -19.69
C ALA A 139 10.49 13.55 -18.50
N LEU A 140 9.83 12.63 -17.79
CA LEU A 140 10.38 11.89 -16.66
C LEU A 140 11.07 10.60 -17.13
N THR A 141 12.16 10.25 -16.46
CA THR A 141 12.77 8.91 -16.55
C THR A 141 12.05 7.92 -15.64
N ASP A 142 12.20 6.62 -15.88
CA ASP A 142 11.64 5.55 -15.02
C ASP A 142 12.09 5.70 -13.56
N GLU A 143 13.35 6.07 -13.33
CA GLU A 143 13.89 6.32 -12.00
C GLU A 143 13.18 7.50 -11.32
N GLN A 144 12.97 8.61 -12.04
CA GLN A 144 12.28 9.77 -11.49
C GLN A 144 10.80 9.47 -11.23
N MET A 145 10.13 8.73 -12.11
CA MET A 145 8.76 8.27 -11.91
C MET A 145 8.64 7.40 -10.66
N ASN A 146 9.59 6.48 -10.46
CA ASN A 146 9.66 5.67 -9.25
C ASN A 146 9.89 6.57 -8.02
N ARG A 147 10.86 7.48 -8.01
CA ARG A 147 11.12 8.36 -6.86
C ARG A 147 9.93 9.27 -6.52
N ILE A 148 9.17 9.76 -7.50
CA ILE A 148 7.92 10.50 -7.24
C ILE A 148 6.93 9.59 -6.52
N ARG A 149 6.74 8.36 -7.03
CA ARG A 149 5.87 7.36 -6.41
C ARG A 149 6.32 7.04 -4.98
N GLU A 150 7.62 6.85 -4.73
CA GLU A 150 8.18 6.60 -3.40
C GLU A 150 7.93 7.78 -2.44
N ARG A 151 8.21 9.02 -2.85
CA ARG A 151 7.92 10.22 -2.03
C ARG A 151 6.45 10.33 -1.68
N MET A 152 5.57 9.99 -2.62
CA MET A 152 4.16 9.98 -2.34
C MET A 152 3.78 8.90 -1.34
N ILE A 153 4.30 7.68 -1.45
CA ILE A 153 4.05 6.62 -0.47
C ILE A 153 4.45 7.09 0.94
N LEU A 154 5.57 7.79 1.08
CA LEU A 154 6.02 8.33 2.37
C LEU A 154 5.13 9.45 2.92
N ARG A 155 4.53 10.27 2.04
CA ARG A 155 3.62 11.36 2.44
C ARG A 155 2.16 10.94 2.54
N LEU A 156 1.83 9.82 1.90
CA LEU A 156 0.51 9.23 1.78
C LEU A 156 0.57 7.84 2.35
N PHE A 157 0.69 7.77 3.67
CA PHE A 157 0.07 6.64 4.33
C PHE A 157 -1.43 6.79 4.12
N PRO A 158 -2.02 5.95 3.27
CA PRO A 158 -3.30 6.28 2.68
C PRO A 158 -4.45 6.15 3.66
N ASN A 159 -5.54 6.84 3.35
CA ASN A 159 -6.81 6.72 4.05
C ASN A 159 -7.58 5.47 3.62
N SER A 160 -7.09 4.71 2.64
CA SER A 160 -7.74 3.48 2.17
C SER A 160 -6.80 2.48 1.48
N PHE A 161 -7.23 1.22 1.38
CA PHE A 161 -6.52 0.19 0.63
C PHE A 161 -6.46 0.49 -0.88
N ALA A 162 -7.50 1.12 -1.44
CA ALA A 162 -7.54 1.48 -2.87
C ALA A 162 -6.39 2.42 -3.25
N GLU A 163 -6.01 3.32 -2.35
CA GLU A 163 -4.85 4.18 -2.55
C GLU A 163 -3.55 3.36 -2.48
N LEU A 164 -3.42 2.35 -1.59
CA LEU A 164 -2.27 1.43 -1.62
C LEU A 164 -2.16 0.68 -2.95
N GLU A 165 -3.28 0.20 -3.51
CA GLU A 165 -3.30 -0.49 -4.81
C GLU A 165 -2.77 0.39 -5.93
N ILE A 166 -3.24 1.65 -5.99
CA ILE A 166 -2.79 2.63 -6.98
C ILE A 166 -1.30 2.95 -6.79
N LEU A 167 -0.88 3.15 -5.54
CA LEU A 167 0.48 3.56 -5.20
C LEU A 167 1.51 2.49 -5.47
N PHE A 168 1.20 1.23 -5.16
CA PHE A 168 2.17 0.13 -5.30
C PHE A 168 1.95 -0.71 -6.57
N GLY A 169 0.82 -0.55 -7.27
CA GLY A 169 0.43 -1.45 -8.35
C GLY A 169 0.22 -2.88 -7.85
N VAL A 170 -0.19 -3.03 -6.59
CA VAL A 170 -0.28 -4.33 -5.89
C VAL A 170 -1.73 -4.75 -5.71
N ASN A 171 -1.94 -6.06 -5.70
CA ASN A 171 -3.25 -6.64 -5.43
C ASN A 171 -3.57 -6.61 -3.93
N ARG A 172 -4.86 -6.56 -3.61
CA ARG A 172 -5.35 -6.79 -2.24
C ARG A 172 -4.84 -8.12 -1.71
N PRO A 173 -4.43 -8.20 -0.43
CA PRO A 173 -4.02 -9.46 0.16
C PRO A 173 -5.23 -10.40 0.20
N GLU A 174 -5.12 -11.56 -0.40
CA GLU A 174 -6.15 -12.57 -0.25
C GLU A 174 -5.95 -13.33 1.05
N PHE A 175 -7.03 -13.79 1.68
CA PHE A 175 -6.90 -14.63 2.87
C PHE A 175 -6.16 -15.92 2.51
N ILE A 176 -5.01 -16.13 3.16
CA ILE A 176 -4.16 -17.30 3.00
C ILE A 176 -4.05 -18.04 4.33
N SER A 177 -4.41 -19.32 4.31
CA SER A 177 -4.22 -20.19 5.45
C SER A 177 -2.75 -20.61 5.61
N GLU A 178 -2.45 -21.21 6.75
CA GLU A 178 -1.12 -21.76 6.99
C GLU A 178 -0.82 -22.95 6.05
N ALA A 179 -1.83 -23.76 5.73
CA ALA A 179 -1.68 -24.87 4.79
C ALA A 179 -1.33 -24.34 3.41
N ALA A 180 -2.12 -23.38 2.91
CA ALA A 180 -1.90 -22.78 1.60
C ALA A 180 -0.53 -22.10 1.47
N LEU A 181 -0.09 -21.37 2.51
CA LEU A 181 1.26 -20.76 2.52
C LEU A 181 2.37 -21.83 2.44
N ASN A 182 2.29 -22.90 3.24
CA ASN A 182 3.33 -23.94 3.25
C ASN A 182 3.34 -24.75 1.95
N ILE A 183 2.17 -25.05 1.40
CA ILE A 183 2.03 -25.75 0.11
C ILE A 183 2.61 -24.90 -1.04
N ARG A 184 2.36 -23.58 -1.07
CA ARG A 184 2.99 -22.67 -2.04
C ARG A 184 4.50 -22.52 -1.82
N THR A 185 4.96 -22.57 -0.57
CA THR A 185 6.40 -22.56 -0.26
C THR A 185 7.08 -23.84 -0.75
N LEU A 186 6.41 -24.99 -0.64
CA LEU A 186 6.84 -26.24 -1.24
C LEU A 186 6.94 -26.12 -2.77
N ALA A 187 5.95 -25.52 -3.42
CA ALA A 187 5.97 -25.26 -4.87
C ALA A 187 7.17 -24.40 -5.30
N ARG A 188 7.48 -23.32 -4.55
CA ARG A 188 8.66 -22.49 -4.81
C ARG A 188 9.96 -23.27 -4.67
N ARG A 189 10.10 -24.10 -3.63
CA ARG A 189 11.28 -24.96 -3.48
C ARG A 189 11.42 -25.97 -4.62
N MET A 190 10.31 -26.48 -5.15
CA MET A 190 10.33 -27.31 -6.36
C MET A 190 10.83 -26.51 -7.57
N GLN A 191 10.33 -25.29 -7.73
CA GLN A 191 10.78 -24.36 -8.77
C GLN A 191 12.29 -24.07 -8.69
N ASP A 192 12.80 -23.78 -7.49
CA ASP A 192 14.22 -23.48 -7.26
C ASP A 192 15.14 -24.65 -7.64
N GLN A 193 14.61 -25.88 -7.60
CA GLN A 193 15.31 -27.10 -8.00
C GLN A 193 14.96 -27.56 -9.43
N ASN A 194 14.24 -26.75 -10.20
CA ASN A 194 13.73 -27.06 -11.54
C ASN A 194 12.92 -28.37 -11.60
N ILE A 195 12.07 -28.61 -10.60
CA ILE A 195 11.20 -29.79 -10.52
C ILE A 195 9.75 -29.37 -10.80
N ASP A 196 9.19 -29.79 -11.93
CA ASP A 196 7.79 -29.48 -12.27
C ASP A 196 6.78 -30.49 -11.72
N GLN A 197 7.20 -31.71 -11.42
CA GLN A 197 6.32 -32.75 -10.90
C GLN A 197 7.09 -33.79 -10.08
N MET A 198 6.43 -34.38 -9.09
CA MET A 198 6.97 -35.47 -8.28
C MET A 198 5.89 -36.51 -7.99
N THR A 199 6.30 -37.77 -7.93
CA THR A 199 5.47 -38.81 -7.32
C THR A 199 5.31 -38.56 -5.83
N TRP A 200 4.24 -39.09 -5.22
CA TRP A 200 4.03 -38.97 -3.77
C TRP A 200 5.22 -39.45 -2.94
N GLY A 201 5.88 -40.53 -3.37
CA GLY A 201 7.07 -41.07 -2.70
C GLY A 201 8.29 -40.15 -2.77
N GLN A 202 8.49 -39.45 -3.89
CA GLN A 202 9.53 -38.44 -4.04
C GLN A 202 9.22 -37.22 -3.18
N LEU A 203 7.97 -36.76 -3.18
CA LEU A 203 7.55 -35.59 -2.41
C LEU A 203 7.78 -35.80 -0.91
N LYS A 204 7.45 -36.99 -0.38
CA LYS A 204 7.72 -37.35 1.03
C LYS A 204 9.18 -37.25 1.42
N LYS A 205 10.09 -37.61 0.52
CA LYS A 205 11.54 -37.49 0.75
C LYS A 205 12.01 -36.04 0.61
N PHE A 206 11.43 -35.29 -0.31
CA PHE A 206 11.76 -33.90 -0.57
C PHE A 206 11.34 -32.97 0.57
N ASP A 207 10.15 -33.16 1.13
CA ASP A 207 9.64 -32.39 2.27
C ASP A 207 8.85 -33.26 3.24
N PRO A 208 9.53 -34.00 4.13
CA PRO A 208 8.85 -34.89 5.07
C PRO A 208 7.95 -34.12 6.05
N VAL A 209 8.29 -32.87 6.38
CA VAL A 209 7.55 -32.07 7.36
C VAL A 209 6.22 -31.60 6.77
N THR A 210 6.24 -30.97 5.59
CA THR A 210 5.03 -30.46 4.94
C THR A 210 4.13 -31.62 4.52
N THR A 211 4.71 -32.70 4.00
CA THR A 211 3.92 -33.88 3.58
C THR A 211 3.26 -34.60 4.73
N ALA A 212 3.94 -34.76 5.88
CA ALA A 212 3.31 -35.36 7.07
C ALA A 212 2.19 -34.47 7.62
N ARG A 213 2.38 -33.15 7.61
CA ARG A 213 1.46 -32.20 8.23
C ARG A 213 0.21 -31.92 7.39
N TYR A 214 0.33 -31.90 6.08
CA TYR A 214 -0.74 -31.56 5.14
C TYR A 214 -1.06 -32.69 4.17
N GLN A 215 -0.89 -33.94 4.62
CA GLN A 215 -1.04 -35.13 3.80
C GLN A 215 -2.35 -35.17 3.01
N ASN A 216 -3.48 -34.93 3.67
CA ASN A 216 -4.80 -35.02 3.03
C ASN A 216 -4.98 -33.98 1.92
N ALA A 217 -4.52 -32.75 2.15
CA ALA A 217 -4.57 -31.68 1.16
C ALA A 217 -3.69 -32.01 -0.05
N LEU A 218 -2.46 -32.48 0.19
CA LEU A 218 -1.52 -32.83 -0.88
C LEU A 218 -1.96 -34.06 -1.67
N LEU A 219 -2.54 -35.06 -1.01
CA LEU A 219 -3.10 -36.24 -1.70
C LEU A 219 -4.30 -35.88 -2.57
N ALA A 220 -5.12 -34.91 -2.15
CA ALA A 220 -6.24 -34.42 -2.97
C ALA A 220 -5.77 -33.68 -4.24
N LEU A 221 -4.54 -33.17 -4.25
CA LEU A 221 -3.91 -32.54 -5.41
C LEU A 221 -3.20 -33.55 -6.33
N ALA A 222 -3.04 -34.80 -5.91
CA ALA A 222 -2.29 -35.80 -6.66
C ALA A 222 -3.17 -36.42 -7.75
N GLU A 223 -2.74 -36.30 -9.00
CA GLU A 223 -3.35 -36.98 -10.15
C GLU A 223 -2.46 -38.17 -10.54
N ASN A 224 -3.03 -39.38 -10.58
CA ASN A 224 -2.28 -40.60 -10.90
C ASN A 224 -0.99 -40.77 -10.07
N ASN A 225 -1.04 -40.44 -8.77
CA ASN A 225 0.09 -40.49 -7.83
C ASN A 225 1.23 -39.48 -8.11
N VAL A 226 0.97 -38.48 -8.98
CA VAL A 226 1.88 -37.39 -9.30
C VAL A 226 1.29 -36.07 -8.83
N ILE A 227 2.10 -35.25 -8.19
CA ILE A 227 1.77 -33.89 -7.78
C ILE A 227 2.60 -32.94 -8.65
N SER A 228 1.92 -32.04 -9.35
CA SER A 228 2.57 -31.00 -10.14
C SER A 228 2.84 -29.75 -9.30
N ARG A 229 3.89 -29.00 -9.66
CA ARG A 229 4.18 -27.69 -9.07
C ARG A 229 2.99 -26.74 -9.23
N GLN A 230 2.35 -26.75 -10.40
CA GLN A 230 1.19 -25.92 -10.69
C GLN A 230 0.01 -26.21 -9.74
N ALA A 231 -0.29 -27.49 -9.46
CA ALA A 231 -1.35 -27.85 -8.52
C ALA A 231 -1.07 -27.34 -7.09
N LEU A 232 0.20 -27.28 -6.68
CA LEU A 232 0.60 -26.69 -5.40
C LEU A 232 0.49 -25.16 -5.40
N GLU A 233 0.80 -24.50 -6.51
CA GLU A 233 0.67 -23.04 -6.67
C GLU A 233 -0.80 -22.61 -6.61
N ASP A 234 -1.67 -23.35 -7.31
CA ASP A 234 -3.09 -23.08 -7.43
C ASP A 234 -3.89 -23.54 -6.20
N TYR A 235 -3.26 -24.24 -5.25
CA TYR A 235 -3.94 -24.72 -4.06
C TYR A 235 -4.60 -23.58 -3.27
N CYS A 236 -5.87 -23.79 -2.98
CA CYS A 236 -6.67 -23.00 -2.06
C CYS A 236 -7.45 -23.93 -1.11
N ASP A 237 -7.58 -23.53 0.15
CA ASP A 237 -8.37 -24.29 1.11
C ASP A 237 -9.86 -24.28 0.71
N ALA A 238 -10.41 -25.45 0.38
CA ALA A 238 -11.84 -25.63 0.24
C ALA A 238 -12.50 -25.50 1.62
N GLY A 239 -13.31 -24.46 1.83
CA GLY A 239 -13.98 -24.18 3.11
C GLY A 239 -13.33 -23.08 3.94
N LYS A 240 -12.96 -21.95 3.33
CA LYS A 240 -12.51 -20.74 4.04
C LYS A 240 -13.54 -20.32 5.09
N ILE A 241 -13.31 -20.70 6.35
CA ILE A 241 -14.12 -20.26 7.50
C ILE A 241 -13.89 -18.77 7.81
N PHE A 242 -12.77 -18.22 7.34
CA PHE A 242 -12.40 -16.83 7.54
C PHE A 242 -12.44 -16.04 6.24
N THR A 243 -12.87 -14.79 6.33
CA THR A 243 -12.80 -13.79 5.26
C THR A 243 -12.00 -12.58 5.73
N LEU A 244 -11.56 -11.75 4.79
CA LEU A 244 -10.87 -10.50 5.08
C LEU A 244 -11.76 -9.31 4.76
N ALA A 245 -11.70 -8.33 5.65
CA ALA A 245 -12.12 -6.96 5.40
C ALA A 245 -10.95 -6.02 5.72
N TYR A 246 -11.04 -4.80 5.23
CA TYR A 246 -10.00 -3.79 5.36
C TYR A 246 -10.53 -2.58 6.10
N GLY A 247 -9.71 -2.02 6.97
CA GLY A 247 -9.99 -0.79 7.66
C GLY A 247 -8.75 0.10 7.76
N GLN A 248 -8.96 1.29 8.30
CA GLN A 248 -7.90 2.21 8.67
C GLN A 248 -7.93 2.41 10.18
N TRP A 249 -6.76 2.57 10.78
CA TRP A 249 -6.64 2.95 12.18
C TRP A 249 -5.85 4.25 12.30
N SER A 250 -6.46 5.25 12.92
CA SER A 250 -5.86 6.54 13.27
C SER A 250 -5.96 6.85 14.77
N GLY A 251 -6.37 5.86 15.57
CA GLY A 251 -6.55 6.01 17.02
C GLY A 251 -5.24 6.15 17.80
N LEU A 252 -5.38 6.36 19.11
CA LEU A 252 -4.27 6.42 20.06
C LEU A 252 -3.59 5.03 20.19
N GLN A 253 -2.35 5.00 20.73
CA GLN A 253 -1.52 3.79 20.88
C GLN A 253 -0.92 3.22 19.57
N ARG A 254 -0.23 4.08 18.83
CA ARG A 254 0.55 3.73 17.64
C ARG A 254 2.00 4.13 17.84
N ILE A 255 2.92 3.31 17.33
CA ILE A 255 4.36 3.64 17.35
C ILE A 255 4.71 4.61 16.23
N PHE A 256 3.95 4.54 15.14
CA PHE A 256 4.07 5.41 13.97
C PHE A 256 3.02 6.51 14.05
N ALA A 257 3.38 7.75 13.70
CA ALA A 257 2.44 8.87 13.75
C ALA A 257 1.39 8.78 12.62
N GLU A 258 1.69 8.00 11.59
CA GLU A 258 0.86 7.80 10.42
C GLU A 258 -0.35 6.89 10.71
N ALA A 259 -1.36 6.99 9.85
CA ALA A 259 -2.45 6.03 9.87
C ALA A 259 -1.96 4.64 9.46
N GLN A 260 -2.56 3.60 10.04
CA GLN A 260 -2.16 2.22 9.82
C GLN A 260 -3.28 1.46 9.10
N LEU A 261 -2.88 0.51 8.25
CA LEU A 261 -3.82 -0.40 7.60
C LEU A 261 -4.28 -1.44 8.63
N VAL A 262 -5.56 -1.79 8.62
CA VAL A 262 -6.10 -2.88 9.43
C VAL A 262 -6.63 -3.99 8.54
N LEU A 263 -6.14 -5.21 8.76
CA LEU A 263 -6.74 -6.43 8.25
C LEU A 263 -7.70 -6.98 9.29
N VAL A 264 -8.98 -6.97 8.97
CA VAL A 264 -10.06 -7.49 9.82
C VAL A 264 -10.40 -8.89 9.35
N ILE A 265 -10.22 -9.89 10.22
CA ILE A 265 -10.46 -11.29 9.92
C ILE A 265 -11.85 -11.65 10.47
N ARG A 266 -12.76 -11.99 9.56
CA ARG A 266 -14.18 -12.18 9.87
C ARG A 266 -14.59 -13.64 9.75
N SER A 267 -15.56 -14.05 10.57
CA SER A 267 -16.18 -15.37 10.44
C SER A 267 -17.60 -15.35 11.04
N PRO A 268 -18.61 -14.94 10.26
CA PRO A 268 -20.00 -14.96 10.72
C PRO A 268 -20.43 -16.34 11.21
N ALA A 269 -20.02 -17.39 10.49
CA ALA A 269 -20.32 -18.78 10.82
C ALA A 269 -19.79 -19.25 12.18
N LEU A 270 -18.72 -18.62 12.70
CA LEU A 270 -18.22 -18.89 14.05
C LEU A 270 -18.84 -17.95 15.09
N ILE A 271 -19.04 -16.69 14.73
CA ILE A 271 -19.43 -15.66 15.71
C ILE A 271 -20.91 -15.71 16.01
N GLU A 272 -21.79 -15.83 15.02
CA GLU A 272 -23.24 -15.83 15.25
C GLU A 272 -23.68 -16.96 16.20
N PRO A 273 -23.25 -18.23 16.03
CA PRO A 273 -23.57 -19.29 16.99
C PRO A 273 -22.97 -19.02 18.37
N THR A 274 -21.78 -18.40 18.43
CA THR A 274 -21.12 -18.06 19.70
C THR A 274 -21.93 -17.03 20.46
N LEU A 275 -22.37 -15.95 19.79
CA LEU A 275 -23.17 -14.89 20.40
C LEU A 275 -24.52 -15.43 20.92
N ASN A 276 -25.15 -16.33 20.17
CA ASN A 276 -26.40 -16.97 20.59
C ASN A 276 -26.24 -17.89 21.81
N ALA A 277 -25.03 -18.44 22.02
CA ALA A 277 -24.71 -19.26 23.17
C ALA A 277 -24.30 -18.45 24.41
N LEU A 278 -24.04 -17.15 24.26
CA LEU A 278 -23.55 -16.28 25.34
C LEU A 278 -24.68 -15.46 25.97
N PRO A 279 -24.55 -15.08 27.27
CA PRO A 279 -25.48 -14.15 27.89
C PRO A 279 -25.50 -12.79 27.19
N ASN A 280 -26.66 -12.11 27.14
CA ASN A 280 -26.83 -10.80 26.49
C ASN A 280 -25.80 -9.74 26.93
N GLN A 281 -25.41 -9.74 28.20
CA GLN A 281 -24.39 -8.83 28.74
C GLN A 281 -23.03 -8.97 28.05
N VAL A 282 -22.69 -10.18 27.58
CA VAL A 282 -21.45 -10.45 26.86
C VAL A 282 -21.52 -9.89 25.45
N THR A 283 -22.67 -10.03 24.79
CA THR A 283 -22.94 -9.42 23.49
C THR A 283 -22.85 -7.89 23.56
N GLU A 284 -23.39 -7.28 24.61
CA GLU A 284 -23.27 -5.83 24.85
C GLU A 284 -21.81 -5.40 25.05
N LYS A 285 -21.01 -6.17 25.82
CA LYS A 285 -19.55 -5.93 25.93
C LYS A 285 -18.86 -5.99 24.57
N MET A 286 -19.19 -6.97 23.72
CA MET A 286 -18.62 -7.08 22.37
C MET A 286 -19.00 -5.89 21.48
N ILE A 287 -20.27 -5.46 21.50
CA ILE A 287 -20.72 -4.26 20.78
C ILE A 287 -19.96 -3.02 21.27
N SER A 288 -19.76 -2.90 22.58
CA SER A 288 -19.00 -1.80 23.17
C SER A 288 -17.54 -1.80 22.69
N ALA A 289 -16.88 -2.96 22.65
CA ALA A 289 -15.51 -3.08 22.16
C ALA A 289 -15.36 -2.62 20.69
N CYS A 290 -16.35 -2.95 19.84
CA CYS A 290 -16.38 -2.53 18.44
C CYS A 290 -16.46 -1.00 18.23
N ARG A 291 -16.80 -0.22 19.26
CA ARG A 291 -16.80 1.25 19.18
C ARG A 291 -15.40 1.85 19.28
N TYR A 292 -14.49 1.14 19.93
CA TYR A 292 -13.16 1.64 20.24
C TYR A 292 -12.08 0.93 19.46
N HIS A 293 -12.33 -0.25 18.89
CA HIS A 293 -11.35 -1.01 18.10
C HIS A 293 -11.83 -1.17 16.65
N PRO A 294 -10.92 -1.44 15.70
CA PRO A 294 -11.27 -1.60 14.29
C PRO A 294 -11.88 -2.98 14.04
N SER A 295 -13.04 -3.24 14.64
CA SER A 295 -13.77 -4.50 14.59
C SER A 295 -15.27 -4.28 14.43
N ASP A 296 -15.96 -5.30 13.93
CA ASP A 296 -17.41 -5.38 13.89
C ASP A 296 -17.92 -6.68 14.54
N MET A 297 -19.24 -6.85 14.58
CA MET A 297 -19.89 -8.03 15.18
C MET A 297 -19.60 -9.35 14.46
N ASN A 298 -18.90 -9.32 13.32
CA ASN A 298 -18.46 -10.51 12.60
C ASN A 298 -16.93 -10.66 12.61
N THR A 299 -16.23 -9.86 13.41
CA THR A 299 -14.76 -9.89 13.51
C THR A 299 -14.31 -10.92 14.53
N VAL A 300 -13.52 -11.89 14.08
CA VAL A 300 -12.83 -12.83 14.97
C VAL A 300 -11.61 -12.14 15.57
N GLY A 301 -10.85 -11.41 14.77
CA GLY A 301 -9.70 -10.63 15.21
C GLY A 301 -9.19 -9.73 14.11
N TRP A 302 -8.21 -8.90 14.43
CA TRP A 302 -7.66 -7.93 13.50
C TRP A 302 -6.14 -7.80 13.67
N ILE A 303 -5.50 -7.38 12.58
CA ILE A 303 -4.06 -7.15 12.49
C ILE A 303 -3.83 -5.74 11.97
N ARG A 304 -3.09 -4.93 12.73
CA ARG A 304 -2.70 -3.58 12.36
C ARG A 304 -1.31 -3.56 11.76
N LEU A 305 -1.20 -2.94 10.60
CA LEU A 305 -0.03 -2.94 9.74
C LEU A 305 0.47 -1.51 9.49
N HIS A 306 1.77 -1.32 9.66
CA HIS A 306 2.50 -0.17 9.14
C HIS A 306 3.31 -0.62 7.91
N ILE A 307 3.27 0.15 6.83
CA ILE A 307 3.96 -0.16 5.57
C ILE A 307 5.20 0.72 5.45
N ASP A 308 6.32 0.25 5.99
CA ASP A 308 7.58 0.96 5.87
C ASP A 308 8.16 0.75 4.47
N HIS A 309 7.95 1.75 3.62
CA HIS A 309 8.46 1.75 2.25
C HIS A 309 9.97 1.95 2.15
N ILE A 310 10.58 2.64 3.11
CA ILE A 310 12.02 2.96 3.10
C ILE A 310 12.80 1.67 3.33
N ASN A 311 12.44 0.94 4.39
CA ASN A 311 13.12 -0.30 4.76
C ASN A 311 12.53 -1.55 4.06
N LYS A 312 11.49 -1.36 3.23
CA LYS A 312 10.70 -2.40 2.55
C LYS A 312 10.19 -3.45 3.53
N ILE A 313 9.49 -3.01 4.57
CA ILE A 313 8.92 -3.85 5.63
C ILE A 313 7.41 -3.61 5.76
N VAL A 314 6.62 -4.68 5.66
CA VAL A 314 5.25 -4.71 6.18
C VAL A 314 5.37 -5.03 7.67
N PHE A 315 5.13 -4.05 8.52
CA PHE A 315 5.32 -4.17 9.96
C PHE A 315 4.00 -4.43 10.68
N ILE A 316 3.90 -5.55 11.38
CA ILE A 316 2.76 -5.86 12.24
C ILE A 316 2.95 -5.15 13.58
N ASP A 317 2.22 -4.06 13.74
CA ASP A 317 2.21 -3.22 14.93
C ASP A 317 1.31 -3.82 16.02
N GLU A 318 0.17 -4.40 15.60
CA GLU A 318 -0.75 -5.01 16.56
C GLU A 318 -1.48 -6.25 16.03
N VAL A 319 -1.63 -7.25 16.90
CA VAL A 319 -2.51 -8.41 16.69
C VAL A 319 -3.43 -8.51 17.90
N GLN A 320 -4.75 -8.49 17.66
CA GLN A 320 -5.74 -8.51 18.73
C GLN A 320 -7.06 -9.18 18.31
N SER A 321 -7.76 -9.77 19.29
CA SER A 321 -9.09 -10.32 19.12
C SER A 321 -9.95 -9.98 20.33
N ASP A 322 -10.80 -8.96 20.19
CA ASP A 322 -11.75 -8.59 21.25
C ASP A 322 -12.77 -9.70 21.48
N PHE A 323 -13.22 -10.35 20.40
CA PHE A 323 -14.13 -11.48 20.43
C PHE A 323 -13.59 -12.64 21.28
N ILE A 324 -12.36 -13.12 21.02
CA ILE A 324 -11.80 -14.26 21.77
C ILE A 324 -11.51 -13.87 23.21
N GLU A 325 -11.01 -12.66 23.47
CA GLU A 325 -10.71 -12.24 24.84
C GLU A 325 -11.98 -12.14 25.69
N ILE A 326 -13.08 -11.61 25.15
CA ILE A 326 -14.36 -11.54 25.84
C ILE A 326 -15.00 -12.94 25.96
N ALA A 327 -15.01 -13.73 24.88
CA ALA A 327 -15.61 -15.06 24.88
C ALA A 327 -14.90 -16.05 25.83
N ARG A 328 -13.60 -15.86 26.08
CA ARG A 328 -12.83 -16.65 27.06
C ARG A 328 -13.33 -16.51 28.50
N GLU A 329 -14.04 -15.43 28.84
CA GLU A 329 -14.69 -15.30 30.16
C GLU A 329 -15.75 -16.41 30.37
N HIS A 330 -16.25 -17.02 29.29
CA HIS A 330 -17.27 -18.07 29.28
C HIS A 330 -16.78 -19.36 28.60
N ARG A 331 -15.50 -19.69 28.81
CA ARG A 331 -14.79 -20.76 28.10
C ARG A 331 -15.54 -22.09 28.05
N GLU A 332 -16.21 -22.49 29.13
CA GLU A 332 -16.97 -23.75 29.22
C GLU A 332 -18.11 -23.84 28.19
N THR A 333 -18.76 -22.71 27.90
CA THR A 333 -19.90 -22.64 26.99
C THR A 333 -19.49 -22.61 25.52
N VAL A 334 -18.33 -22.01 25.22
CA VAL A 334 -17.92 -21.68 23.84
C VAL A 334 -16.60 -22.33 23.41
N GLN A 335 -16.09 -23.32 24.17
CA GLN A 335 -14.81 -23.97 23.89
C GLN A 335 -14.67 -24.52 22.45
N PRO A 336 -15.67 -25.21 21.88
CA PRO A 336 -15.55 -25.71 20.50
C PRO A 336 -15.39 -24.58 19.48
N LEU A 337 -16.10 -23.47 19.69
CA LEU A 337 -16.08 -22.29 18.82
C LEU A 337 -14.76 -21.53 18.98
N LEU A 338 -14.24 -21.42 20.20
CA LEU A 338 -12.91 -20.86 20.45
C LEU A 338 -11.80 -21.70 19.80
N ASN A 339 -11.91 -23.03 19.81
CA ASN A 339 -10.95 -23.91 19.13
C ASN A 339 -10.98 -23.72 17.60
N ALA A 340 -12.17 -23.54 17.02
CA ALA A 340 -12.32 -23.28 15.60
C ALA A 340 -11.81 -21.87 15.21
N ALA A 341 -11.93 -20.89 16.11
CA ALA A 341 -11.45 -19.53 15.90
C ALA A 341 -9.94 -19.38 16.12
N GLU A 342 -9.31 -20.16 17.02
CA GLU A 342 -7.89 -20.06 17.43
C GLU A 342 -6.89 -19.85 16.27
N PRO A 343 -7.02 -20.55 15.12
CA PRO A 343 -6.07 -20.40 14.02
C PRO A 343 -6.06 -19.03 13.34
N TRP A 344 -7.02 -18.14 13.63
CA TRP A 344 -7.21 -16.88 12.91
C TRP A 344 -5.93 -16.04 12.83
N ALA A 345 -5.22 -15.85 13.96
CA ALA A 345 -4.03 -14.99 14.03
C ALA A 345 -2.91 -15.58 13.18
N ARG A 346 -2.75 -16.91 13.24
CA ARG A 346 -1.79 -17.66 12.42
C ARG A 346 -2.05 -17.47 10.93
N HIS A 347 -3.30 -17.55 10.50
CA HIS A 347 -3.68 -17.35 9.11
C HIS A 347 -3.58 -15.87 8.69
N GLY A 348 -3.91 -14.94 9.57
CA GLY A 348 -3.71 -13.52 9.35
C GLY A 348 -2.23 -13.17 9.14
N ILE A 349 -1.32 -13.76 9.90
CA ILE A 349 0.12 -13.59 9.69
C ILE A 349 0.59 -14.23 8.38
N CYS A 350 0.06 -15.41 8.02
CA CYS A 350 0.35 -16.03 6.72
C CYS A 350 -0.10 -15.14 5.56
N THR A 351 -1.26 -14.50 5.69
CA THR A 351 -1.80 -13.51 4.76
C THR A 351 -0.84 -12.33 4.62
N CYS A 352 -0.43 -11.73 5.75
CA CYS A 352 0.52 -10.61 5.75
C CYS A 352 1.86 -10.99 5.10
N LEU A 353 2.36 -12.20 5.38
CA LEU A 353 3.62 -12.68 4.84
C LEU A 353 3.55 -12.91 3.33
N GLN A 354 2.49 -13.58 2.86
CA GLN A 354 2.29 -13.78 1.43
C GLN A 354 2.21 -12.44 0.71
N TRP A 355 1.47 -11.48 1.29
CA TRP A 355 1.33 -10.16 0.72
C TRP A 355 2.64 -9.39 0.70
N ALA A 356 3.37 -9.34 1.83
CA ALA A 356 4.70 -8.73 1.90
C ALA A 356 5.61 -9.25 0.77
N ARG A 357 5.65 -10.57 0.57
CA ARG A 357 6.42 -11.21 -0.52
C ARG A 357 5.94 -10.80 -1.92
N GLN A 358 4.63 -10.71 -2.14
CA GLN A 358 4.05 -10.29 -3.42
C GLN A 358 4.44 -8.86 -3.78
N ILE A 359 4.54 -7.99 -2.78
CA ILE A 359 4.91 -6.58 -2.98
C ILE A 359 6.44 -6.35 -2.92
N GLY A 360 7.24 -7.40 -2.67
CA GLY A 360 8.70 -7.34 -2.60
C GLY A 360 9.28 -6.87 -1.25
N TYR A 361 8.51 -7.05 -0.17
CA TYR A 361 8.81 -6.55 1.18
C TYR A 361 9.02 -7.72 2.13
N ARG A 362 9.69 -7.43 3.24
CA ARG A 362 9.82 -8.34 4.39
C ARG A 362 8.65 -8.15 5.35
N LEU A 363 8.35 -9.16 6.16
CA LEU A 363 7.36 -9.03 7.24
C LEU A 363 8.08 -8.75 8.56
N GLY A 364 7.59 -7.78 9.32
CA GLY A 364 8.15 -7.37 10.61
C GLY A 364 7.17 -7.48 11.76
N PHE A 365 7.69 -7.58 12.98
CA PHE A 365 6.98 -7.64 14.25
C PHE A 365 7.74 -6.89 15.33
N HIS A 366 7.06 -6.49 16.40
CA HIS A 366 7.73 -6.03 17.61
C HIS A 366 8.67 -7.08 18.22
N THR A 367 9.80 -6.61 18.77
CA THR A 367 10.44 -7.24 19.95
C THR A 367 9.81 -6.73 21.24
N ARG A 368 10.05 -7.41 22.37
CA ARG A 368 9.64 -6.90 23.69
C ARG A 368 10.21 -5.52 23.95
N ALA A 369 11.45 -5.27 23.53
CA ALA A 369 12.11 -3.98 23.69
C ALA A 369 11.39 -2.88 22.89
N SER A 370 11.12 -3.11 21.60
CA SER A 370 10.42 -2.11 20.75
C SER A 370 8.98 -1.83 21.23
N ALA A 371 8.23 -2.86 21.64
CA ALA A 371 6.87 -2.69 22.19
C ALA A 371 6.89 -2.00 23.56
N ALA A 372 7.96 -2.19 24.33
CA ALA A 372 8.19 -1.55 25.61
C ALA A 372 8.84 -0.17 25.48
N GLN A 373 8.69 0.55 24.36
CA GLN A 373 9.12 1.94 24.26
C GLN A 373 8.02 2.92 23.81
N GLY A 374 6.87 2.44 23.30
CA GLY A 374 5.72 3.30 22.96
C GLY A 374 4.96 3.86 24.17
N GLU A 375 4.30 5.00 24.01
CA GLU A 375 3.28 5.52 24.94
C GLU A 375 1.97 4.70 24.82
N GLY A 376 1.33 4.35 25.95
CA GLY A 376 0.06 3.61 25.97
C GLY A 376 0.17 2.07 25.83
N ARG A 377 1.32 1.50 26.22
CA ARG A 377 1.69 0.08 26.06
C ARG A 377 0.60 -0.91 26.44
N THR A 378 0.56 -2.05 25.75
CA THR A 378 0.01 -3.28 26.32
C THR A 378 1.08 -3.96 27.20
N PRO A 379 1.03 -3.88 28.55
CA PRO A 379 2.01 -4.50 29.45
C PRO A 379 1.73 -6.00 29.63
N SER A 380 0.77 -6.54 28.89
CA SER A 380 0.23 -7.87 29.11
C SER A 380 1.20 -8.92 28.59
N ALA A 381 1.95 -9.54 29.51
CA ALA A 381 2.73 -10.75 29.23
C ALA A 381 1.87 -11.83 28.55
N ARG A 382 0.57 -11.87 28.84
CA ARG A 382 -0.41 -12.71 28.16
C ARG A 382 -0.53 -12.37 26.68
N LYS A 383 -0.76 -11.10 26.31
CA LYS A 383 -0.86 -10.69 24.89
C LYS A 383 0.43 -11.03 24.14
N TRP A 384 1.60 -10.80 24.76
CA TRP A 384 2.89 -11.19 24.19
C TRP A 384 2.96 -12.70 23.91
N ASN A 385 2.62 -13.52 24.91
CA ASN A 385 2.72 -14.98 24.78
C ASN A 385 1.66 -15.57 23.85
N THR A 386 0.47 -14.96 23.78
CA THR A 386 -0.64 -15.44 22.95
C THR A 386 -0.51 -15.02 21.48
N TYR A 387 -0.17 -13.76 21.21
CA TYR A 387 -0.26 -13.19 19.86
C TYR A 387 1.08 -12.81 19.22
N TYR A 388 2.19 -12.81 19.96
CA TYR A 388 3.49 -12.42 19.41
C TYR A 388 4.51 -13.56 19.49
N GLY A 389 4.90 -13.98 20.70
CA GLY A 389 5.99 -14.91 20.93
C GLY A 389 5.80 -16.28 20.24
N GLN A 390 4.58 -16.80 20.23
CA GLN A 390 4.28 -18.06 19.54
C GLN A 390 4.47 -17.95 18.02
N HIS A 391 4.05 -16.85 17.41
CA HIS A 391 4.17 -16.66 15.97
C HIS A 391 5.60 -16.31 15.55
N ILE A 392 6.30 -15.47 16.32
CA ILE A 392 7.73 -15.17 16.14
C ILE A 392 8.53 -16.47 16.06
N LYS A 393 8.37 -17.36 17.05
CA LYS A 393 9.06 -18.65 17.09
C LYS A 393 8.64 -19.57 15.95
N ARG A 394 7.33 -19.65 15.66
CA ARG A 394 6.78 -20.58 14.67
C ARG A 394 7.23 -20.25 13.25
N PHE A 395 7.23 -18.97 12.88
CA PHE A 395 7.66 -18.50 11.57
C PHE A 395 9.16 -18.22 11.50
N LYS A 396 9.89 -18.31 12.62
CA LYS A 396 11.34 -18.10 12.72
C LYS A 396 11.78 -16.68 12.36
N PHE A 397 11.07 -15.69 12.89
CA PHE A 397 11.54 -14.31 12.77
C PHE A 397 12.87 -14.11 13.51
N THR A 398 13.71 -13.23 12.98
CA THR A 398 15.02 -12.88 13.53
C THR A 398 15.04 -11.44 14.00
N GLU A 399 15.64 -11.20 15.16
CA GLU A 399 15.80 -9.85 15.68
C GLU A 399 16.80 -9.06 14.83
N THR A 400 16.40 -7.86 14.39
CA THR A 400 17.16 -7.00 13.47
C THR A 400 17.00 -5.54 13.91
N VAL A 401 18.10 -4.77 13.85
CA VAL A 401 18.06 -3.32 14.05
C VAL A 401 17.73 -2.66 12.71
N VAL A 402 16.71 -1.81 12.69
CA VAL A 402 16.23 -1.12 11.49
C VAL A 402 16.08 0.35 11.81
N ASP A 403 16.64 1.21 10.97
CA ASP A 403 16.58 2.67 11.15
C ASP A 403 15.13 3.17 11.12
N GLY A 404 14.81 4.11 12.01
CA GLY A 404 13.47 4.67 12.16
C GLY A 404 12.56 3.93 13.16
N TYR A 405 12.98 2.77 13.66
CA TYR A 405 12.26 2.05 14.71
C TYR A 405 12.80 2.41 16.11
N PRO A 406 11.96 2.39 17.17
CA PRO A 406 12.39 2.73 18.53
C PRO A 406 13.35 1.70 19.15
N GLY A 407 13.48 0.52 18.56
CA GLY A 407 14.41 -0.51 18.98
C GLY A 407 14.47 -1.66 17.98
N PRO A 408 15.19 -2.75 18.30
CA PRO A 408 15.25 -3.92 17.43
C PRO A 408 13.84 -4.47 17.16
N ILE A 409 13.59 -4.95 15.96
CA ILE A 409 12.33 -5.58 15.55
C ILE A 409 12.59 -7.01 15.07
N ASN A 410 11.56 -7.85 15.11
CA ASN A 410 11.61 -9.20 14.57
C ASN A 410 11.26 -9.15 13.08
N VAL A 411 12.18 -9.50 12.19
CA VAL A 411 11.97 -9.49 10.73
C VAL A 411 12.06 -10.91 10.20
N LEU A 412 11.20 -11.23 9.22
CA LEU A 412 11.31 -12.46 8.45
C LEU A 412 11.98 -12.13 7.12
N GLU A 413 13.16 -12.71 6.89
CA GLU A 413 13.91 -12.57 5.64
C GLU A 413 13.25 -13.29 4.44
#